data_AF-A0A4Q8M6E4-F1
#
_entry.id   AF-A0A4Q8M6E4-F1
#
_cell.length_a   1.000
_cell.length_b   1.000
_cell.length_c   1.000
_cell.angle_alpha   90.00
_cell.angle_beta   90.00
_cell.angle_gamma   90.00
#
_symmetry.space_group_name_H-M   'P 1'
#
loop_
_entity.id
_entity.type
_entity.pdbx_description
1 polymer ?
#
loop_
_entity_poly.entity_id
_entity_poly.type
_entity_poly.pdbx_seq_one_letter_code
_entity_poly.pdbx_strand_id
1 'polypeptide(L)'
;MKVPTWLYVTESAAIASGLTHEGRLFGCPAWLRLDSEEHVVGTPKVPALAVWCCVVDRAMDLATCFLSADTVVVTPITVGRLLRKEGGAQ
;
A
#
# COMPACT_ATOMS: atom_id res chain seq x y z
N MET A 1 13.63 1.26 -19.67
CA MET A 1 12.76 0.15 -20.10
C MET A 1 11.32 0.52 -19.78
N LYS A 2 10.40 0.47 -20.75
CA LYS A 2 8.96 0.65 -20.49
C LYS A 2 8.40 -0.69 -20.04
N VAL A 3 7.99 -0.79 -18.78
CA VAL A 3 7.34 -1.99 -18.24
C VAL A 3 5.95 -2.11 -18.89
N PRO A 4 5.48 -3.31 -19.28
CA PRO A 4 4.17 -3.45 -19.90
C PRO A 4 3.05 -2.93 -18.97
N THR A 5 2.11 -2.17 -19.52
CA THR A 5 1.03 -1.51 -18.74
C THR A 5 0.09 -2.50 -18.06
N TRP A 6 -0.06 -3.72 -18.59
CA TRP A 6 -0.84 -4.80 -17.96
C TRP A 6 -0.20 -5.34 -16.68
N LEU A 7 1.09 -5.06 -16.45
CA LEU A 7 1.84 -5.50 -15.28
C LEU A 7 1.67 -4.52 -14.10
N TYR A 8 0.90 -3.46 -14.29
CA TYR A 8 0.69 -2.39 -13.34
C TYR A 8 -0.80 -2.12 -13.09
N VAL A 9 -1.14 -1.91 -11.82
CA VAL A 9 -2.43 -1.32 -11.42
C VAL A 9 -2.38 0.17 -11.73
N THR A 10 -3.26 0.63 -12.61
CA THR A 10 -3.33 2.04 -13.00
C THR A 10 -3.94 2.90 -11.89
N GLU A 11 -3.66 4.20 -11.92
CA GLU A 11 -4.27 5.18 -11.01
C GLU A 11 -5.80 5.20 -11.15
N SER A 12 -6.31 5.11 -12.38
CA SER A 12 -7.76 5.03 -12.65
C SER A 12 -8.42 3.81 -12.01
N ALA A 13 -7.78 2.63 -12.11
CA ALA A 13 -8.29 1.40 -11.48
C ALA A 13 -8.21 1.47 -9.94
N ALA A 14 -7.16 2.09 -9.41
CA ALA A 14 -7.00 2.33 -7.98
C ALA A 14 -8.10 3.26 -7.43
N ILE A 15 -8.36 4.38 -8.10
CA ILE A 15 -9.44 5.32 -7.76
C ILE A 15 -10.81 4.63 -7.86
N ALA A 16 -11.06 3.86 -8.92
CA ALA A 16 -12.31 3.12 -9.10
C ALA A 16 -12.53 2.08 -7.99
N SER A 17 -11.44 1.56 -7.42
CA SER A 17 -11.45 0.61 -6.29
C SER A 17 -11.48 1.30 -4.92
N GLY A 18 -11.61 2.64 -4.88
CA GLY A 18 -11.74 3.44 -3.66
C GLY A 18 -10.41 3.78 -2.97
N LEU A 19 -9.26 3.62 -3.63
CA LEU A 19 -7.98 4.05 -3.10
C LEU A 19 -7.82 5.57 -3.26
N THR A 20 -7.20 6.20 -2.29
CA THR A 20 -7.19 7.67 -2.14
C THR A 20 -5.80 8.28 -2.21
N HIS A 21 -4.73 7.49 -2.02
CA HIS A 21 -3.36 7.97 -2.01
C HIS A 21 -2.44 7.08 -2.85
N GLU A 22 -1.38 7.68 -3.38
CA GLU A 22 -0.17 7.00 -3.80
C GLU A 22 0.79 6.93 -2.61
N GLY A 23 1.52 5.83 -2.48
CA GLY A 23 2.48 5.69 -1.41
C GLY A 23 3.41 4.50 -1.61
N ARG A 24 3.91 3.98 -0.48
CA ARG A 24 4.73 2.77 -0.43
C ARG A 24 4.23 1.82 0.65
N LEU A 25 4.21 0.53 0.32
CA LEU A 25 3.97 -0.59 1.24
C LEU A 25 5.22 -1.46 1.23
N PHE A 26 5.89 -1.59 2.37
CA PHE A 26 7.08 -2.43 2.52
C PHE A 26 8.17 -2.13 1.48
N GLY A 27 8.40 -0.83 1.24
CA GLY A 27 9.35 -0.33 0.25
C GLY A 27 8.88 -0.34 -1.21
N CYS A 28 7.74 -0.99 -1.51
CA CYS A 28 7.19 -1.11 -2.86
C CYS A 28 6.20 0.01 -3.18
N PRO A 29 6.19 0.58 -4.40
CA PRO A 29 5.17 1.55 -4.80
C PRO A 29 3.77 0.94 -4.69
N ALA A 30 2.84 1.68 -4.08
CA ALA A 30 1.49 1.20 -3.79
C ALA A 30 0.43 2.29 -3.96
N TRP A 31 -0.80 1.84 -4.10
CA TRP A 31 -2.00 2.65 -3.94
C TRP A 31 -2.61 2.34 -2.57
N LEU A 32 -2.96 3.38 -1.81
CA LEU A 32 -3.36 3.30 -0.42
C LEU A 32 -4.73 3.96 -0.21
N ARG A 33 -5.47 3.47 0.78
CA ARG A 33 -6.66 4.09 1.36
C ARG A 33 -6.43 4.25 2.85
N LEU A 34 -6.64 5.47 3.33
CA LEU A 34 -6.63 5.78 4.75
C LEU A 34 -8.07 5.65 5.26
N ASP A 35 -8.34 4.64 6.08
CA ASP A 35 -9.64 4.45 6.72
C ASP A 35 -9.70 5.16 8.08
N SER A 36 -8.57 5.21 8.80
CA SER A 36 -8.37 5.95 10.04
C SER A 36 -6.88 6.30 10.22
N GLU A 37 -6.51 6.99 11.31
CA GLU A 37 -5.09 7.27 11.62
C GLU A 37 -4.25 5.99 11.81
N GLU A 38 -4.89 4.88 12.16
CA GLU A 38 -4.21 3.61 12.47
C GLU A 38 -4.42 2.53 11.40
N HIS A 39 -5.36 2.71 10.46
CA HIS A 39 -5.70 1.68 9.48
C HIS A 39 -5.44 2.16 8.05
N VAL A 40 -4.44 1.54 7.42
CA VAL A 40 -4.08 1.77 6.01
C VAL A 40 -4.34 0.49 5.22
N VAL A 41 -5.25 0.56 4.26
CA VAL A 41 -5.45 -0.49 3.26
C VAL A 41 -4.64 -0.13 2.02
N GLY A 42 -4.03 -1.09 1.35
CA GLY A 42 -3.34 -0.77 0.10
C GLY A 42 -3.01 -1.98 -0.76
N THR A 43 -2.69 -1.69 -2.02
CA THR A 43 -2.27 -2.68 -3.01
C THR A 43 -1.00 -2.21 -3.71
N PRO A 44 0.01 -3.06 -3.88
CA PRO A 44 1.19 -2.70 -4.65
C PRO A 44 0.81 -2.41 -6.10
N LYS A 45 1.48 -1.42 -6.70
CA LYS A 45 1.25 -1.05 -8.10
C LYS A 45 1.59 -2.18 -9.06
N VAL A 46 2.49 -3.09 -8.66
CA VAL A 46 2.83 -4.29 -9.41
C VAL A 46 2.20 -5.48 -8.69
N PRO A 47 1.23 -6.20 -9.30
CA PRO A 47 0.54 -7.31 -8.64
C PRO A 47 1.47 -8.41 -8.12
N ALA A 48 2.57 -8.69 -8.82
CA ALA A 48 3.57 -9.67 -8.37
C ALA A 48 4.23 -9.30 -7.03
N LEU A 49 4.28 -8.01 -6.68
CA LEU A 49 4.79 -7.56 -5.38
C LEU A 49 3.80 -7.80 -4.23
N ALA A 50 2.57 -8.28 -4.51
CA ALA A 50 1.66 -8.71 -3.45
C ALA A 50 2.26 -9.87 -2.64
N VAL A 51 2.96 -10.79 -3.31
CA VAL A 51 3.67 -11.89 -2.64
C VAL A 51 4.75 -11.34 -1.70
N TRP A 52 5.49 -10.32 -2.13
CA TRP A 52 6.47 -9.65 -1.27
C TRP A 52 5.81 -9.02 -0.04
N CYS A 53 4.70 -8.29 -0.22
CA CYS A 53 3.94 -7.74 0.90
C CYS A 53 3.51 -8.83 1.88
N CYS A 54 3.02 -9.98 1.40
CA CYS A 54 2.67 -11.12 2.25
C CYS A 54 3.87 -11.69 3.01
N VAL A 55 5.04 -11.79 2.37
CA VAL A 55 6.26 -12.28 3.02
C VAL A 55 6.68 -11.34 4.14
N VAL A 56 6.69 -10.02 3.91
CA VAL A 56 7.06 -9.04 4.94
C VAL A 56 6.05 -9.05 6.08
N ASP A 57 4.76 -9.11 5.78
CA ASP A 57 3.68 -9.20 6.77
C ASP A 57 3.87 -10.41 7.70
N ARG A 58 4.12 -11.60 7.14
CA ARG A 58 4.41 -12.81 7.94
C ARG A 58 5.73 -12.72 8.70
N ALA A 59 6.74 -12.07 8.14
CA ALA A 59 8.01 -11.85 8.83
C ALA A 59 7.84 -10.90 10.03
N MET A 60 6.99 -9.88 9.91
CA MET A 60 6.64 -8.99 11.01
C MET A 60 5.85 -9.73 12.09
N ASP A 61 4.84 -10.51 11.71
CA ASP A 61 4.09 -11.38 12.64
C ASP A 61 5.05 -12.29 13.42
N LEU A 62 5.97 -12.96 12.72
CA LEU A 62 6.97 -13.82 13.37
C LEU A 62 7.91 -13.03 14.28
N ALA A 63 8.34 -11.82 13.87
CA ALA A 63 9.17 -10.96 14.70
C ALA A 63 8.46 -10.57 16.00
N THR A 64 7.14 -10.37 15.99
CA THR A 64 6.39 -10.06 17.21
C THR A 64 6.49 -11.14 18.29
N CYS A 65 6.72 -12.40 17.91
CA CYS A 65 6.92 -13.50 18.88
C CYS A 65 8.21 -13.36 19.70
N PHE A 66 9.15 -12.52 19.29
CA PHE A 66 10.45 -12.33 19.93
C PHE A 66 10.60 -10.95 20.59
N LEU A 67 9.58 -10.10 20.51
CA LEU A 67 9.60 -8.74 21.07
C LEU A 67 8.86 -8.68 22.41
N SER A 68 9.31 -7.79 23.30
CA SER A 68 8.59 -7.51 24.54
C SER A 68 7.22 -6.90 24.26
N ALA A 69 6.25 -7.13 25.14
CA ALA A 69 4.85 -6.70 24.97
C ALA A 69 4.68 -5.19 24.68
N ASP A 70 5.58 -4.35 25.18
CA ASP A 70 5.53 -2.88 25.00
C ASP A 70 6.28 -2.39 23.75
N THR A 71 6.78 -3.30 22.91
CA THR A 71 7.54 -2.92 21.72
C THR A 71 6.59 -2.56 20.58
N VAL A 72 6.59 -1.28 20.19
CA VAL A 72 5.86 -0.82 19.01
C VAL A 72 6.66 -1.14 17.75
N VAL A 73 6.10 -1.98 16.88
CA VAL A 73 6.67 -2.27 15.56
C VAL A 73 6.01 -1.37 14.53
N VAL A 74 6.76 -0.38 14.02
CA VAL A 74 6.27 0.50 12.97
C VAL A 74 6.35 -0.22 11.63
N THR A 75 5.20 -0.44 10.99
CA THR A 75 5.15 -0.97 9.62
C THR A 75 5.71 0.09 8.66
N PRO A 76 6.60 -0.28 7.73
CA PRO A 76 7.19 0.68 6.79
C PRO A 76 6.18 1.01 5.67
N ILE A 77 5.21 1.85 6.02
CA ILE A 77 4.19 2.39 5.14
C ILE A 77 4.45 3.89 5.00
N THR A 78 4.49 4.37 3.75
CA THR A 78 4.66 5.80 3.47
C THR A 78 3.47 6.27 2.66
N VAL A 79 2.68 7.17 3.24
CA VAL A 79 1.62 7.88 2.53
C VAL A 79 2.24 9.03 1.76
N GLY A 80 1.96 9.10 0.47
CA GLY A 80 2.45 10.15 -0.41
C GLY A 80 1.31 10.99 -0.97
N ARG A 81 1.30 11.13 -2.29
CA ARG A 81 0.42 12.03 -3.03
C ARG A 81 -1.04 11.58 -2.99
N LEU A 82 -1.97 12.50 -2.76
CA LEU A 82 -3.42 12.25 -2.87
C LEU A 82 -3.81 12.00 -4.34
N LEU A 83 -4.65 11.00 -4.58
CA LEU A 83 -5.20 10.68 -5.90
C LEU A 83 -6.36 11.62 -6.18
N ARG A 84 -6.22 12.45 -7.21
CA ARG A 84 -7.30 13.37 -7.62
C ARG A 84 -8.26 12.59 -8.50
N LYS A 85 -9.52 12.49 -8.10
CA LYS A 85 -10.59 12.01 -8.98
C LYS A 85 -10.79 13.06 -10.07
N GLU A 86 -10.48 12.74 -11.32
CA GLU A 86 -10.90 13.58 -12.45
C GLU A 86 -12.43 13.50 -12.56
N GLY A 87 -13.12 14.61 -12.28
CA GLY A 87 -14.57 14.74 -12.41
C GLY A 87 -15.33 14.82 -11.08
N GLY A 88 -15.53 16.04 -10.61
CA GLY A 88 -16.36 16.39 -9.46
C GLY A 88 -16.60 17.90 -9.39
N ALA A 89 -17.00 18.50 -10.52
CA ALA A 89 -17.69 19.78 -10.50
C ALA A 89 -19.19 19.47 -10.42
N GLN A 90 -19.76 19.58 -9.23
CA GLN A 90 -21.08 20.14 -8.91
C GLN A 90 -21.32 20.05 -7.41
#